data_AF-A8T0X4-F1
#
_entry.id   AF-A8T0X4-F1
#
_cell.length_a   1.000
_cell.length_b   1.000
_cell.length_c   1.000
_cell.angle_alpha   90.00
_cell.angle_beta   90.00
_cell.angle_gamma   90.00
#
_symmetry.space_group_name_H-M   'P 1'
#
loop_
_entity.id
_entity.type
_entity.pdbx_description
1 polymer ?
#
loop_
_entity_poly.entity_id
_entity_poly.type
_entity_poly.pdbx_seq_one_letter_code
_entity_poly.pdbx_strand_id
1 'polypeptide(L)'
;MYTNELLDAYKKAKNYIQDKQVAHDLGLSRQKISAIRNGQRYLTENEALFLAREIGADTESVLVYLAADKAKTFEAQQAWANIAKKFSGLGLSGVSMACAGLAVMITSPLDPLQQCVLCILC
;
A
#
# COMPACT_ATOMS: atom_id res chain seq x y z
N MET A 1 16.79 2.11 -6.19
CA MET A 1 15.53 2.86 -6.06
C MET A 1 14.42 1.86 -6.22
N TYR A 2 13.51 1.81 -5.24
CA TYR A 2 12.36 0.92 -5.27
C TYR A 2 11.50 1.14 -6.53
N THR A 3 11.43 2.39 -6.99
CA THR A 3 10.70 2.78 -8.22
C THR A 3 11.12 1.96 -9.45
N ASN A 4 12.41 1.58 -9.58
CA ASN A 4 12.88 0.78 -10.72
C ASN A 4 12.38 -0.66 -10.63
N GLU A 5 12.41 -1.24 -9.43
CA GLU A 5 11.88 -2.58 -9.16
C GLU A 5 10.39 -2.64 -9.43
N LEU A 6 9.63 -1.61 -9.03
CA LEU A 6 8.19 -1.50 -9.31
C LEU A 6 7.91 -1.47 -10.83
N LEU A 7 8.67 -0.68 -11.58
CA LEU A 7 8.54 -0.60 -13.04
C LEU A 7 8.91 -1.92 -13.72
N ASP A 8 9.96 -2.60 -13.27
CA ASP A 8 10.37 -3.90 -13.82
C ASP A 8 9.38 -5.02 -13.47
N ALA A 9 8.83 -5.01 -12.26
CA ALA A 9 7.75 -5.92 -11.86
C ALA A 9 6.51 -5.73 -12.74
N TYR A 10 6.12 -4.48 -13.00
CA TYR A 10 5.02 -4.17 -13.92
C TYR A 10 5.29 -4.65 -15.34
N LYS A 11 6.49 -4.41 -15.88
CA LYS A 11 6.88 -4.94 -17.19
C LYS A 11 6.76 -6.46 -17.25
N LYS A 12 7.22 -7.15 -16.20
CA LYS A 12 7.13 -8.61 -16.13
C LYS A 12 5.67 -9.09 -16.07
N ALA A 13 4.82 -8.44 -15.29
CA ALA A 13 3.40 -8.77 -15.18
C ALA A 13 2.64 -8.60 -16.52
N LYS A 14 2.97 -7.55 -17.28
CA LYS A 14 2.36 -7.27 -18.59
C LYS A 14 3.09 -7.90 -19.79
N ASN A 15 4.16 -8.65 -19.57
CA ASN A 15 5.04 -9.18 -20.61
C ASN A 15 5.60 -8.10 -21.56
N TYR A 16 5.95 -6.94 -21.03
CA TYR A 16 6.55 -5.85 -21.78
C TYR A 16 8.06 -5.93 -21.82
N ILE A 17 8.62 -5.60 -22.99
CA ILE A 17 10.06 -5.56 -23.22
C ILE A 17 10.56 -4.13 -23.03
N GLN A 18 9.79 -3.14 -23.47
CA GLN A 18 10.25 -1.75 -23.58
C GLN A 18 9.52 -0.81 -22.64
N ASP A 19 10.26 0.12 -22.06
CA ASP A 19 9.74 1.13 -21.12
C ASP A 19 8.74 2.08 -21.77
N LYS A 20 8.76 2.20 -23.12
CA LYS A 20 7.77 2.98 -23.87
C LYS A 20 6.34 2.45 -23.73
N GLN A 21 6.18 1.15 -23.47
CA GLN A 21 4.88 0.52 -23.28
C GLN A 21 4.30 0.93 -21.93
N VAL A 22 5.13 0.87 -20.87
CA VAL A 22 4.79 1.37 -19.54
C VAL A 22 4.49 2.87 -19.57
N ALA A 23 5.27 3.65 -20.34
CA ALA A 23 5.03 5.07 -20.53
C ALA A 23 3.64 5.33 -21.14
N HIS A 24 3.26 4.54 -22.14
CA HIS A 24 1.97 4.66 -22.82
C HIS A 24 0.80 4.38 -21.85
N ASP A 25 0.89 3.31 -21.05
CA ASP A 25 -0.16 2.96 -20.09
C ASP A 25 -0.35 4.02 -19.01
N LEU A 26 0.75 4.62 -18.54
CA LEU A 26 0.72 5.69 -17.54
C LEU A 26 0.38 7.07 -18.14
N GLY A 27 0.23 7.19 -19.47
CA GLY A 27 0.02 8.47 -20.14
C GLY A 27 1.23 9.42 -20.03
N LEU A 28 2.45 8.87 -19.92
CA LEU A 28 3.70 9.61 -19.70
C LEU A 28 4.56 9.65 -20.96
N SER A 29 5.39 10.69 -21.05
CA SER A 29 6.43 10.74 -22.10
C SER A 29 7.55 9.75 -21.79
N ARG A 30 8.18 9.20 -22.85
CA ARG A 30 9.38 8.35 -22.73
C ARG A 30 10.50 9.02 -21.94
N GLN A 31 10.65 10.33 -22.11
CA GLN A 31 11.65 11.14 -21.38
C GLN A 31 11.36 11.15 -19.87
N LYS A 32 10.09 11.29 -19.46
CA LYS A 32 9.72 11.25 -18.04
C LYS A 32 10.04 9.89 -17.42
N ILE A 33 9.72 8.78 -18.10
CA ILE A 33 10.08 7.43 -17.62
C ILE A 33 11.60 7.26 -17.50
N SER A 34 12.38 7.72 -18.50
CA SER A 34 13.85 7.66 -18.43
C SER A 34 14.40 8.50 -17.26
N ALA A 35 13.88 9.71 -17.05
CA ALA A 35 14.26 10.56 -15.93
C ALA A 35 13.91 9.92 -14.56
N ILE A 36 12.79 9.19 -14.49
CA ILE A 36 12.40 8.43 -13.30
C ILE A 36 13.39 7.29 -13.05
N ARG A 37 13.77 6.53 -14.08
CA ARG A 37 14.72 5.42 -13.94
C ARG A 37 16.10 5.85 -13.47
N ASN A 38 16.51 7.04 -13.89
CA ASN A 38 17.77 7.66 -13.50
C ASN A 38 17.68 8.40 -12.15
N GLY A 39 16.53 8.36 -11.46
CA GLY A 39 16.33 9.02 -10.17
C GLY A 39 16.26 10.55 -10.20
N GLN A 40 16.18 11.16 -11.39
CA GLN A 40 16.04 12.61 -11.54
C GLN A 40 14.61 13.09 -11.28
N ARG A 41 13.63 12.19 -11.44
CA ARG A 41 12.21 12.42 -11.18
C ARG A 41 11.63 11.22 -10.45
N TYR A 42 10.44 11.39 -9.89
CA TYR A 42 9.74 10.34 -9.17
C TYR A 42 8.35 10.12 -9.76
N LEU A 43 7.80 8.91 -9.57
CA LEU A 43 6.40 8.64 -9.85
C LEU A 43 5.51 9.51 -8.94
N THR A 44 4.38 9.94 -9.49
CA THR A 44 3.29 10.45 -8.65
C THR A 44 2.66 9.30 -7.86
N GLU A 45 1.96 9.62 -6.78
CA GLU A 45 1.28 8.60 -5.97
C GLU A 45 0.24 7.84 -6.80
N ASN A 46 -0.51 8.54 -7.65
CA ASN A 46 -1.48 7.93 -8.56
C ASN A 46 -0.82 6.97 -9.57
N GLU A 47 0.33 7.36 -10.15
CA GLU A 47 1.08 6.50 -11.06
C GLU A 47 1.59 5.24 -10.34
N ALA A 48 2.12 5.39 -9.12
CA ALA A 48 2.60 4.24 -8.34
C ALA A 48 1.45 3.31 -7.90
N LEU A 49 0.31 3.87 -7.49
CA LEU A 49 -0.88 3.10 -7.13
C LEU A 49 -1.48 2.35 -8.32
N PHE A 50 -1.46 2.97 -9.51
CA PHE A 50 -1.86 2.29 -10.73
C PHE A 50 -1.01 1.05 -10.97
N LEU A 51 0.33 1.19 -10.94
CA LEU A 51 1.25 0.06 -11.11
C LEU A 51 1.03 -1.02 -10.06
N ALA A 52 0.88 -0.62 -8.79
CA ALA A 52 0.68 -1.54 -7.67
C ALA A 52 -0.58 -2.41 -7.84
N ARG A 53 -1.71 -1.79 -8.18
CA ARG A 53 -2.98 -2.50 -8.39
C ARG A 53 -2.90 -3.49 -9.54
N GLU A 54 -2.24 -3.11 -10.63
CA GLU A 54 -2.11 -3.97 -11.81
C GLU A 54 -1.23 -5.20 -11.56
N ILE A 55 -0.23 -5.10 -10.69
CA ILE A 55 0.64 -6.24 -10.33
C ILE A 55 0.19 -6.98 -9.05
N GLY A 56 -0.89 -6.53 -8.40
CA GLY A 56 -1.34 -7.06 -7.12
C GLY A 56 -0.39 -6.81 -5.95
N ALA A 57 0.44 -5.76 -6.02
CA ALA A 57 1.29 -5.34 -4.92
C ALA A 57 0.49 -4.56 -3.87
N ASP A 58 0.90 -4.68 -2.61
CA ASP A 58 0.31 -3.92 -1.52
C ASP A 58 0.53 -2.41 -1.71
N THR A 59 -0.55 -1.65 -1.77
CA THR A 59 -0.51 -0.23 -2.10
C THR A 59 0.13 0.60 -1.00
N GLU A 60 -0.02 0.21 0.27
CA GLU A 60 0.54 0.96 1.38
C GLU A 60 2.05 0.87 1.40
N SER A 61 2.61 -0.33 1.30
CA SER A 61 4.04 -0.54 1.19
C SER A 61 4.64 0.17 -0.02
N VAL A 62 3.98 0.12 -1.19
CA VAL A 62 4.43 0.85 -2.39
C VAL A 62 4.56 2.36 -2.11
N LEU A 63 3.58 2.96 -1.44
CA LEU A 63 3.64 4.40 -1.10
C LEU A 63 4.72 4.72 -0.07
N VAL A 64 4.92 3.85 0.93
CA VAL A 64 5.99 4.01 1.91
C VAL A 64 7.36 3.96 1.24
N TYR A 65 7.60 2.99 0.36
CA TYR A 65 8.86 2.89 -0.37
C TYR A 65 9.03 4.02 -1.40
N LEU A 66 7.94 4.50 -2.01
CA LEU A 66 7.98 5.69 -2.87
C LEU A 66 8.39 6.95 -2.08
N ALA A 67 7.87 7.12 -0.86
CA ALA A 67 8.26 8.22 0.02
C ALA A 67 9.74 8.11 0.45
N ALA A 68 10.22 6.88 0.69
CA ALA A 68 11.62 6.61 0.96
C ALA A 68 12.53 7.03 -0.20
N ASP A 69 12.18 6.66 -1.44
CA ASP A 69 12.92 7.07 -2.64
C ASP A 69 12.93 8.61 -2.83
N LYS A 70 11.83 9.29 -2.49
CA LYS A 70 11.69 10.76 -2.59
C LYS A 70 12.46 11.53 -1.50
N ALA A 71 12.79 10.89 -0.39
CA ALA A 71 13.46 11.54 0.72
C ALA A 71 14.89 11.93 0.34
N LYS A 72 15.24 13.21 0.53
CA LYS A 72 16.56 13.76 0.15
C LYS A 72 17.64 13.54 1.21
N THR A 73 17.24 13.44 2.48
CA THR A 73 18.14 13.28 3.61
C THR A 73 18.24 11.81 4.00
N PHE A 74 19.45 11.38 4.33
CA PHE A 74 19.71 10.00 4.79
C PHE A 74 18.86 9.61 6.01
N GLU A 75 18.69 10.52 6.97
CA GLU A 75 17.86 10.29 8.16
C GLU A 75 16.41 9.96 7.80
N ALA A 76 15.80 10.77 6.92
CA ALA A 76 14.43 10.51 6.46
C ALA A 76 14.32 9.20 5.67
N GLN A 77 15.29 8.87 4.81
CA GLN A 77 15.31 7.58 4.11
C GLN A 77 15.33 6.40 5.09
N GLN A 78 16.16 6.49 6.13
CA GLN A 78 16.25 5.46 7.16
C GLN A 78 14.96 5.38 7.99
N ALA A 79 14.33 6.51 8.30
CA ALA A 79 13.05 6.55 8.99
C ALA A 79 11.96 5.83 8.18
N TRP A 80 11.84 6.13 6.87
CA TRP A 80 10.89 5.46 5.98
C TRP A 80 11.18 3.96 5.83
N ALA A 81 12.45 3.56 5.70
CA ALA A 81 12.83 2.16 5.64
C ALA A 81 12.48 1.40 6.94
N ASN A 82 12.62 2.05 8.10
CA ASN A 82 12.22 1.49 9.40
C ASN A 82 10.70 1.36 9.51
N ILE A 83 9.94 2.35 9.01
CA ILE A 83 8.47 2.27 8.92
C ILE A 83 8.07 1.08 8.06
N ALA A 84 8.64 0.94 6.86
CA ALA A 84 8.36 -0.19 5.97
C ALA A 84 8.62 -1.55 6.64
N LYS A 85 9.76 -1.68 7.33
CA LYS A 85 10.10 -2.90 8.10
C LYS A 85 9.10 -3.20 9.21
N LYS A 86 8.63 -2.18 9.93
CA LYS A 86 7.61 -2.34 10.98
C LYS A 86 6.30 -2.83 10.38
N PHE A 87 5.86 -2.26 9.25
CA PHE A 87 4.66 -2.72 8.55
C PHE A 87 4.78 -4.17 8.06
N SER A 88 5.91 -4.57 7.48
CA SER A 88 6.13 -5.97 7.06
C SER A 88 6.24 -6.95 8.23
N GLY A 89 6.78 -6.51 9.38
CA GLY A 89 7.07 -7.37 10.53
C GLY A 89 5.92 -7.52 11.52
N LEU A 90 4.94 -6.61 11.53
CA LEU A 90 3.86 -6.60 12.52
C LEU A 90 2.56 -7.26 12.06
N GLY A 91 2.41 -7.65 10.78
CA GLY A 91 1.15 -8.25 10.31
C GLY A 91 -0.07 -7.39 10.66
N LEU A 92 0.03 -6.08 10.45
CA LEU A 92 -1.02 -5.09 10.80
C LEU A 92 -2.35 -5.31 10.05
N SER A 93 -2.43 -6.30 9.15
CA SER A 93 -3.70 -6.88 8.69
C SER A 93 -4.61 -7.32 9.85
N GLY A 94 -4.08 -7.52 11.06
CA GLY A 94 -4.85 -7.83 12.27
C GLY A 94 -5.45 -6.65 13.04
N VAL A 95 -5.06 -5.38 12.78
CA VAL A 95 -5.61 -4.24 13.57
C VAL A 95 -7.06 -3.94 13.20
N SER A 96 -7.48 -4.29 11.98
CA SER A 96 -8.88 -4.19 11.56
C SER A 96 -9.82 -5.08 12.40
N MET A 97 -9.34 -6.26 12.84
CA MET A 97 -10.17 -7.19 13.62
C MET A 97 -10.28 -6.79 15.10
N ALA A 98 -9.31 -6.04 15.64
CA ALA A 98 -9.38 -5.50 17.01
C ALA A 98 -10.37 -4.34 17.14
N CYS A 99 -10.49 -3.49 16.12
CA CYS A 99 -11.47 -2.39 16.11
C CYS A 99 -12.91 -2.89 15.95
N ALA A 100 -13.13 -4.01 15.23
CA ALA A 100 -14.45 -4.63 15.12
C ALA A 100 -14.96 -5.15 16.48
N GLY A 101 -14.08 -5.75 17.29
CA GLY A 101 -14.43 -6.19 18.65
C GLY A 101 -14.82 -5.04 19.58
N LEU A 102 -14.13 -3.90 19.47
CA LEU A 102 -14.46 -2.68 20.22
C LEU A 102 -15.74 -2.01 19.73
N ALA A 103 -15.99 -1.99 18.42
CA ALA A 103 -17.22 -1.44 17.86
C ALA A 103 -18.46 -2.27 18.26
N VAL A 104 -18.38 -3.60 18.27
CA VAL A 104 -19.48 -4.48 18.72
C VAL A 104 -19.82 -4.26 20.19
N MET A 105 -18.83 -3.97 21.04
CA MET A 105 -19.08 -3.63 22.45
C MET A 105 -19.73 -2.26 22.66
N ILE A 106 -19.57 -1.34 21.71
CA ILE A 106 -20.08 0.04 21.81
C ILE A 106 -21.45 0.19 21.11
N THR A 107 -21.74 -0.60 20.08
CA THR A 107 -22.97 -0.48 19.28
C THR A 107 -24.04 -1.54 19.57
N SER A 108 -23.75 -2.56 20.37
CA SER A 108 -24.77 -3.51 20.79
C SER A 108 -25.56 -2.94 21.96
N PRO A 109 -26.87 -2.65 21.83
CA PRO A 109 -27.73 -2.75 22.99
C PRO A 109 -27.72 -4.23 23.44
N LEU A 110 -27.58 -4.44 24.75
CA LEU A 110 -27.59 -5.75 25.42
C LEU A 110 -28.97 -6.44 25.34
N ASP A 111 -29.60 -6.50 24.17
CA ASP A 111 -31.01 -6.87 24.06
C ASP A 111 -31.31 -8.35 23.73
N PRO A 112 -30.41 -9.22 23.20
CA PRO A 112 -30.76 -10.63 23.06
C PRO A 112 -30.52 -11.46 24.33
N LEU A 113 -29.76 -10.96 25.32
CA LEU A 113 -29.52 -11.70 26.57
C LEU A 113 -30.60 -11.49 27.63
N GLN A 114 -31.40 -10.41 27.54
CA GLN A 114 -32.49 -10.18 28.49
C GLN A 114 -33.70 -11.10 28.22
N GLN A 115 -33.94 -11.54 26.98
CA GLN A 115 -34.99 -12.52 26.68
C GLN A 115 -34.63 -13.93 27.16
N CYS A 116 -33.35 -14.30 27.18
CA CYS A 116 -32.92 -15.61 27.68
C CYS A 116 -33.05 -15.74 29.21
N VAL A 117 -33.00 -14.64 29.97
CA VAL A 117 -33.17 -14.67 31.44
C VAL A 117 -34.65 -14.72 31.84
N LEU A 118 -35.54 -14.11 31.06
CA LEU A 118 -36.99 -14.11 31.33
C LEU A 118 -37.66 -15.47 31.05
N CYS A 119 -37.11 -16.30 30.16
CA CYS A 119 -37.63 -17.65 29.88
C CYS A 119 -37.35 -18.68 30.99
N ILE A 120 -36.56 -18.35 32.01
CA ILE A 120 -36.19 -19.27 33.12
C ILE A 120 -37.06 -19.00 34.36
N LEU A 121 -37.87 -17.93 34.36
CA LEU A 121 -38.65 -17.45 35.52
C LEU A 121 -40.18 -17.55 35.35
N CYS A 122 -40.67 -18.23 34.30
CA CYS A 122 -42.06 -18.68 34.17
C CYS A 122 -42.11 -20.20 34.21
#